data_AF-A0A9P1M7X9-F1
#
_entry.id   AF-A0A9P1M7X9-F1
#
_cell.length_a   1.000
_cell.length_b   1.000
_cell.length_c   1.000
_cell.angle_alpha   90.00
_cell.angle_beta   90.00
_cell.angle_gamma   90.00
#
_symmetry.space_group_name_H-M   'P 1'
#
loop_
_entity.id
_entity.type
_entity.pdbx_description
1 polymer ?
#
loop_
_entity_poly.entity_id
_entity_poly.type
_entity_poly.pdbx_seq_one_letter_code
_entity_poly.pdbx_strand_id
1 'polypeptide(L)'
;MLMDYDCFLQRPDIFDDSVPYQNPQSYSESASQANTGSMLMGHDVKNPSKVSAMATVSESQTAELLACASGPEAFTEQKASDKLSTELKWFQKKALAMMAEKESGKLQATEFPSVWTEKVNCVLNKRYGFLQFFALSVYFVLLIVSMFVNNVTLKPTSQRPDLCLGGLLADDMGLGKSLTTLALIAGSLSDDSSNTRRGLSTIIVAPLSTLPNWENQIRKYG
;
A
#
# COMPACT_ATOMS: atom_id res chain seq x y z
N MET A 1 -22.83 2.77 17.96
CA MET A 1 -22.52 1.31 17.88
C MET A 1 -21.04 0.97 18.15
N LEU A 2 -20.34 1.75 18.98
CA LEU A 2 -19.04 1.46 19.64
C LEU A 2 -18.81 2.49 20.76
N MET A 3 -19.32 3.71 20.58
CA MET A 3 -19.41 4.76 21.62
C MET A 3 -20.39 4.43 22.75
N ASP A 4 -21.43 3.62 22.48
CA ASP A 4 -22.47 3.27 23.47
C ASP A 4 -21.99 2.28 24.54
N TYR A 5 -20.77 1.74 24.41
CA TYR A 5 -20.24 0.65 25.24
C TYR A 5 -18.93 1.01 25.98
N ASP A 6 -18.48 2.27 25.94
CA ASP A 6 -17.20 2.72 26.56
C ASP A 6 -15.97 1.86 26.18
N CYS A 7 -16.04 1.16 25.05
CA CYS A 7 -14.97 0.31 24.55
C CYS A 7 -13.96 1.16 23.76
N PHE A 8 -13.06 1.83 24.47
CA PHE A 8 -11.88 2.45 23.86
C PHE A 8 -10.76 1.42 23.71
N LEU A 9 -9.91 1.58 22.68
CA LEU A 9 -8.61 0.91 22.67
C LEU A 9 -7.90 1.21 23.99
N GLN A 10 -7.44 0.16 24.68
CA GLN A 10 -6.75 0.30 25.95
C GLN A 10 -5.53 1.20 25.78
N ARG A 11 -5.33 2.13 26.72
CA ARG A 11 -4.07 2.89 26.78
C ARG A 11 -2.94 1.87 26.98
N PRO A 12 -1.86 1.92 26.20
CA PRO A 12 -0.74 1.01 26.39
C PRO A 12 -0.19 1.16 27.81
N ASP A 13 0.13 0.05 28.47
CA ASP A 13 0.60 0.01 29.87
C ASP A 13 1.92 0.77 30.08
N ILE A 14 2.64 1.03 28.98
CA ILE A 14 3.92 1.73 28.94
C ILE A 14 3.79 2.81 27.87
N PHE A 15 3.73 4.08 28.29
CA PHE A 15 3.87 5.22 27.41
C PHE A 15 4.75 6.28 28.08
N ASP A 16 5.44 7.05 27.27
CA ASP A 16 6.25 8.17 27.72
C ASP A 16 5.31 9.34 28.08
N ASP A 17 5.18 9.66 29.37
CA ASP A 17 4.36 10.77 29.87
C ASP A 17 4.78 12.14 29.31
N SER A 18 6.00 12.26 28.77
CA SER A 18 6.46 13.49 28.11
C SER A 18 5.86 13.70 26.72
N VAL A 19 5.22 12.66 26.15
CA VAL A 19 4.58 12.72 24.83
C VAL A 19 3.06 12.63 25.02
N PRO A 20 2.29 13.69 24.69
CA PRO A 20 0.84 13.66 24.80
C PRO A 20 0.27 12.62 23.84
N TYR A 21 -0.23 11.51 24.37
CA TYR A 21 -0.93 10.49 23.59
C TYR A 21 -2.28 11.03 23.12
N GLN A 22 -2.44 11.20 21.81
CA GLN A 22 -3.72 11.48 21.18
C GLN A 22 -4.27 10.19 20.58
N ASN A 23 -5.40 9.72 21.11
CA ASN A 23 -6.12 8.60 20.52
C ASN A 23 -6.78 9.06 19.21
N PRO A 24 -6.36 8.59 18.04
CA PRO A 24 -6.92 9.02 16.76
C PRO A 24 -8.41 8.66 16.59
N GLN A 25 -8.92 7.75 17.44
CA GLN A 25 -10.32 7.33 17.46
C GLN A 25 -11.17 8.12 18.46
N SER A 26 -10.57 8.97 19.31
CA SER A 26 -11.34 9.89 20.14
C SER A 26 -11.77 11.07 19.26
N TYR A 27 -12.99 11.00 18.74
CA TYR A 27 -13.65 12.17 18.16
C TYR A 27 -13.88 13.19 19.29
N SER A 28 -12.96 14.14 19.48
CA SER A 28 -13.21 15.31 20.31
C SER A 28 -13.95 16.34 19.46
N GLU A 29 -15.28 16.32 19.50
CA GLU A 29 -16.09 17.47 19.07
C GLU A 29 -15.90 18.60 20.07
N SER A 30 -14.74 19.28 20.07
CA SER A 30 -14.58 20.58 20.73
C SER A 30 -13.19 21.15 20.50
N ALA A 31 -12.96 21.60 19.27
CA ALA A 31 -12.25 22.85 19.06
C ALA A 31 -13.25 24.02 19.06
N SER A 32 -14.06 24.19 20.13
CA SER A 32 -14.79 25.43 20.43
C SER A 32 -15.64 25.30 21.70
N GLN A 33 -15.26 26.10 22.70
CA GLN A 33 -16.12 26.89 23.60
C GLN A 33 -17.47 26.32 24.07
N ALA A 34 -17.54 26.11 25.39
CA ALA A 34 -18.59 26.61 26.29
C ALA A 34 -20.04 26.64 25.78
N ASN A 35 -20.89 25.75 26.31
CA ASN A 35 -21.96 26.18 27.22
C ASN A 35 -22.73 24.98 27.79
N THR A 36 -23.06 25.14 29.06
CA THR A 36 -23.90 24.33 29.93
C THR A 36 -25.30 24.03 29.37
N GLY A 37 -25.73 22.78 29.53
CA GLY A 37 -27.10 22.39 29.85
C GLY A 37 -28.08 22.19 28.68
N SER A 38 -28.48 20.93 28.45
CA SER A 38 -29.89 20.51 28.60
C SER A 38 -30.06 19.06 28.14
N MET A 39 -30.58 18.21 29.03
CA MET A 39 -31.28 16.97 28.68
C MET A 39 -32.33 17.26 27.61
N LEU A 40 -32.44 16.41 26.59
CA LEU A 40 -33.72 16.13 25.95
C LEU A 40 -33.83 14.65 25.57
N MET A 41 -34.92 14.06 26.06
CA MET A 41 -35.40 12.70 25.91
C MET A 41 -35.71 12.35 24.45
N GLY A 42 -35.80 11.04 24.20
CA GLY A 42 -35.94 10.44 22.88
C GLY A 42 -37.24 10.76 22.14
N HIS A 43 -37.23 10.38 20.86
CA HIS A 43 -38.44 10.17 20.08
C HIS A 43 -38.24 8.98 19.13
N ASP A 44 -38.99 7.92 19.41
CA ASP A 44 -39.31 6.80 18.52
C ASP A 44 -39.96 7.31 17.23
N VAL A 45 -39.51 6.83 16.07
CA VAL A 45 -40.34 6.78 14.85
C VAL A 45 -40.08 5.46 14.11
N LYS A 46 -41.09 4.60 14.16
CA LYS A 46 -41.28 3.43 13.28
C LYS A 46 -41.59 3.89 11.84
N ASN A 47 -40.87 3.37 10.84
CA ASN A 47 -41.44 2.75 9.64
C ASN A 47 -40.36 2.29 8.63
N PRO A 48 -40.38 1.03 8.15
CA PRO A 48 -39.53 0.56 7.06
C PRO A 48 -40.31 0.58 5.74
N SER A 49 -39.95 1.44 4.79
CA SER A 49 -40.32 1.29 3.37
C SER A 49 -39.73 2.42 2.51
N LYS A 50 -38.51 2.20 1.99
CA LYS A 50 -37.94 2.75 0.73
C LYS A 50 -36.41 2.52 0.72
N VAL A 51 -35.95 1.31 0.42
CA VAL A 51 -34.50 1.02 0.28
C VAL A 51 -34.12 0.33 -1.04
N SER A 52 -35.06 -0.12 -1.87
CA SER A 52 -34.70 -1.06 -2.95
C SER A 52 -34.21 -0.46 -4.28
N ALA A 53 -34.35 0.85 -4.53
CA ALA A 53 -34.03 1.42 -5.86
C ALA A 53 -32.69 2.16 -5.95
N MET A 54 -32.11 2.58 -4.82
CA MET A 54 -30.85 3.32 -4.78
C MET A 54 -29.63 2.42 -4.56
N ALA A 55 -29.83 1.20 -4.04
CA ALA A 55 -28.78 0.23 -3.78
C ALA A 55 -28.17 -0.36 -5.06
N THR A 56 -28.97 -0.60 -6.11
CA THR A 56 -28.53 -1.27 -7.33
C THR A 56 -27.66 -0.40 -8.23
N VAL A 57 -27.93 0.91 -8.30
CA VAL A 57 -27.10 1.87 -9.06
C VAL A 57 -25.75 2.07 -8.38
N SER A 58 -25.72 2.10 -7.03
CA SER A 58 -24.47 2.19 -6.27
C SER A 58 -23.63 0.90 -6.34
N GLU A 59 -24.27 -0.28 -6.39
CA GLU A 59 -23.56 -1.55 -6.56
C GLU A 59 -22.88 -1.66 -7.93
N SER A 60 -23.53 -1.20 -9.01
CA SER A 60 -22.93 -1.21 -10.35
C SER A 60 -21.70 -0.29 -10.45
N GLN A 61 -21.79 0.92 -9.89
CA GLN A 61 -20.66 1.87 -9.92
C GLN A 61 -19.49 1.43 -9.04
N THR A 62 -19.77 0.83 -7.87
CA THR A 62 -18.73 0.31 -6.99
C THR A 62 -18.03 -0.90 -7.60
N ALA A 63 -18.76 -1.79 -8.26
CA ALA A 63 -18.19 -2.93 -8.98
C ALA A 63 -17.29 -2.49 -10.15
N GLU A 64 -17.71 -1.49 -10.94
CA GLU A 64 -16.89 -0.93 -12.03
C GLU A 64 -15.60 -0.28 -11.51
N LEU A 65 -15.69 0.51 -10.43
CA LEU A 65 -14.52 1.11 -9.80
C LEU A 65 -13.53 0.06 -9.29
N LEU A 66 -14.02 -1.03 -8.70
CA LEU A 66 -13.19 -2.16 -8.24
C LEU A 66 -12.56 -2.91 -9.41
N ALA A 67 -13.29 -3.09 -10.52
CA ALA A 67 -12.76 -3.75 -11.71
C ALA A 67 -11.58 -2.99 -12.32
N CYS A 68 -11.61 -1.65 -12.30
CA CYS A 68 -10.49 -0.81 -12.73
C CYS A 68 -9.20 -0.99 -11.89
N ALA A 69 -9.29 -1.55 -10.68
CA ALA A 69 -8.15 -1.76 -9.79
C ALA A 69 -7.43 -3.11 -10.02
N SER A 70 -7.84 -3.91 -11.01
CA SER A 70 -7.35 -5.28 -11.24
C SER A 70 -5.89 -5.38 -11.72
N GLY A 71 -5.22 -4.26 -12.03
CA GLY A 71 -3.84 -4.21 -12.50
C GLY A 71 -3.63 -4.68 -13.95
N PRO A 72 -2.38 -4.63 -14.47
CA PRO A 72 -2.07 -4.90 -15.88
C PRO A 72 -2.33 -6.37 -16.29
N GLU A 73 -2.64 -6.61 -17.57
CA GLU A 73 -2.82 -7.96 -18.12
C GLU A 73 -1.48 -8.72 -18.29
N ALA A 74 -0.41 -7.98 -18.58
CA ALA A 74 0.96 -8.51 -18.67
C ALA A 74 1.80 -8.01 -17.50
N PHE A 75 2.53 -8.92 -16.86
CA PHE A 75 3.47 -8.62 -15.79
C PHE A 75 4.61 -9.65 -15.79
N THR A 76 5.76 -9.27 -15.22
CA THR A 76 6.90 -10.15 -15.03
C THR A 76 6.60 -11.10 -13.88
N GLU A 77 6.51 -12.39 -14.20
CA GLU A 77 6.26 -13.42 -13.20
C GLU A 77 7.45 -13.51 -12.23
N GLN A 78 7.16 -13.24 -10.96
CA GLN A 78 8.15 -13.44 -9.92
C GLN A 78 8.22 -14.92 -9.55
N LYS A 79 9.42 -15.49 -9.67
CA LYS A 79 9.67 -16.87 -9.22
C LYS A 79 9.40 -16.93 -7.71
N ALA A 80 8.41 -17.74 -7.33
CA ALA A 80 8.15 -18.04 -5.92
C ALA A 80 9.42 -18.65 -5.30
N SER A 81 9.71 -18.31 -4.04
CA SER A 81 10.89 -18.83 -3.32
C SER A 81 10.88 -20.36 -3.33
N ASP A 82 12.07 -20.98 -3.47
CA ASP A 82 12.23 -22.44 -3.44
C ASP A 82 11.82 -23.06 -2.09
N LYS A 83 11.57 -22.22 -1.07
CA LYS A 83 11.05 -22.62 0.25
C LYS A 83 9.55 -22.94 0.25
N LEU A 84 8.79 -22.51 -0.75
CA LEU A 84 7.36 -22.80 -0.82
C LEU A 84 7.12 -24.19 -1.38
N SER A 85 6.43 -25.03 -0.62
CA SER A 85 6.11 -26.40 -1.03
C SER A 85 5.07 -26.48 -2.16
N THR A 86 4.36 -25.39 -2.45
CA THR A 86 3.25 -25.38 -3.41
C THR A 86 3.38 -24.37 -4.52
N GLU A 87 2.95 -24.79 -5.71
CA GLU A 87 2.84 -23.93 -6.88
C GLU A 87 1.71 -22.90 -6.73
N LEU A 88 2.06 -21.63 -6.96
CA LEU A 88 1.11 -20.52 -6.96
C LEU A 88 0.30 -20.47 -8.26
N LYS A 89 -0.99 -20.16 -8.17
CA LYS A 89 -1.83 -19.91 -9.35
C LYS A 89 -1.44 -18.60 -10.03
N TRP A 90 -1.79 -18.43 -11.31
CA TRP A 90 -1.42 -17.26 -12.10
C TRP A 90 -1.82 -15.92 -11.44
N PHE A 91 -3.02 -15.84 -10.86
CA PHE A 91 -3.50 -14.64 -10.18
C PHE A 91 -2.76 -14.38 -8.86
N GLN A 92 -2.31 -15.44 -8.17
CA GLN A 92 -1.48 -15.31 -6.98
C GLN A 92 -0.08 -14.84 -7.34
N LYS A 93 0.47 -15.32 -8.46
CA LYS A 93 1.75 -14.83 -9.01
C LYS A 93 1.67 -13.35 -9.39
N LYS A 94 0.54 -12.91 -9.97
CA LYS A 94 0.25 -11.50 -10.25
C LYS A 94 0.24 -10.65 -8.98
N ALA A 95 -0.49 -11.10 -7.96
CA ALA A 95 -0.54 -10.44 -6.66
C ALA A 95 0.84 -10.40 -5.98
N LEU A 96 1.61 -11.49 -6.06
CA LEU A 96 2.97 -11.55 -5.53
C LEU A 96 3.91 -10.55 -6.22
N ALA A 97 3.89 -10.51 -7.56
CA ALA A 97 4.69 -9.56 -8.33
C ALA A 97 4.33 -8.10 -7.98
N MET A 98 3.04 -7.81 -7.82
CA MET A 98 2.57 -6.49 -7.37
C MET A 98 3.15 -6.15 -6.00
N MET A 99 2.98 -7.04 -5.02
CA MET A 99 3.45 -6.79 -3.65
C MET A 99 4.97 -6.58 -3.59
N ALA A 100 5.75 -7.40 -4.29
CA ALA A 100 7.21 -7.25 -4.30
C ALA A 100 7.66 -5.99 -5.03
N GLU A 101 7.00 -5.59 -6.13
CA GLU A 101 7.27 -4.31 -6.78
C GLU A 101 7.05 -3.16 -5.78
N LYS A 102 5.92 -3.17 -5.07
CA LYS A 102 5.57 -2.12 -4.09
C LYS A 102 6.46 -2.11 -2.86
N GLU A 103 7.01 -3.24 -2.44
CA GLU A 103 8.00 -3.30 -1.36
C GLU A 103 9.41 -2.86 -1.82
N SER A 104 9.74 -3.00 -3.10
CA SER A 104 11.08 -2.67 -3.62
C SER A 104 11.37 -1.17 -3.73
N GLY A 105 10.35 -0.31 -3.70
CA GLY A 105 10.51 1.14 -3.84
C GLY A 105 11.06 1.59 -5.21
N LYS A 106 10.91 0.76 -6.24
CA LYS A 106 11.31 1.09 -7.62
C LYS A 106 10.34 2.12 -8.21
N LEU A 107 10.90 3.13 -8.89
CA LEU A 107 10.16 4.18 -9.60
C LEU A 107 10.36 4.13 -11.12
N GLN A 108 11.25 3.25 -11.58
CA GLN A 108 11.56 3.02 -12.97
C GLN A 108 11.04 1.64 -13.37
N ALA A 109 10.57 1.52 -14.61
CA ALA A 109 10.08 0.26 -15.18
C ALA A 109 9.03 -0.46 -14.31
N THR A 110 8.17 0.31 -13.62
CA THR A 110 7.05 -0.25 -12.86
C THR A 110 5.97 -0.74 -13.82
N GLU A 111 5.56 -1.99 -13.68
CA GLU A 111 4.48 -2.59 -14.47
C GLU A 111 3.13 -2.27 -13.83
N PHE A 112 3.09 -2.17 -12.50
CA PHE A 112 1.89 -1.82 -11.78
C PHE A 112 1.77 -0.29 -11.62
N PRO A 113 0.54 0.27 -11.63
CA PRO A 113 0.33 1.70 -11.43
C PRO A 113 1.06 2.22 -10.19
N SER A 114 1.77 3.34 -10.33
CA SER A 114 2.52 3.99 -9.26
C SER A 114 2.05 5.42 -9.08
N VAL A 115 2.06 5.92 -7.84
CA VAL A 115 1.78 7.33 -7.53
C VAL A 115 2.89 8.23 -8.09
N TRP A 116 4.11 7.73 -8.15
CA TRP A 116 5.28 8.47 -8.62
C TRP A 116 5.90 7.78 -9.83
N THR A 117 6.23 8.57 -10.84
CA THR A 117 6.97 8.10 -12.02
C THR A 117 8.21 8.95 -12.21
N GLU A 118 9.34 8.28 -12.41
CA GLU A 118 10.58 8.94 -12.79
C GLU A 118 10.60 9.18 -14.31
N LYS A 119 10.80 10.43 -14.71
CA LYS A 119 11.02 10.85 -16.09
C LYS A 119 12.47 11.26 -16.24
N VAL A 120 13.19 10.54 -17.10
CA VAL A 120 14.57 10.87 -17.44
C VAL A 120 14.56 11.86 -18.60
N ASN A 121 14.99 13.10 -18.36
CA ASN A 121 15.13 14.09 -19.42
C ASN A 121 16.60 14.23 -19.83
N CYS A 122 16.90 13.87 -21.09
CA CYS A 122 18.20 14.14 -21.69
C CYS A 122 18.19 15.55 -22.28
N VAL A 123 18.81 16.51 -21.61
CA VAL A 123 18.94 17.87 -22.16
C VAL A 123 20.14 17.93 -23.11
N LEU A 124 19.87 17.78 -24.42
CA LEU A 124 20.85 18.10 -25.46
C LEU A 124 21.00 19.64 -25.53
N ASN A 125 22.09 20.16 -24.96
CA ASN A 125 22.40 21.58 -25.05
C ASN A 125 22.82 21.92 -26.50
N LYS A 126 21.88 22.44 -27.32
CA LYS A 126 22.13 22.90 -28.71
C LYS A 126 22.90 24.23 -28.74
N ARG A 127 24.09 24.28 -28.15
CA ARG A 127 24.92 25.49 -28.16
C ARG A 127 26.39 25.17 -28.33
N TYR A 128 26.74 24.62 -29.49
CA TYR A 128 28.14 24.56 -29.93
C TYR A 128 28.24 25.05 -31.37
N GLY A 129 28.66 26.30 -31.53
CA GLY A 129 29.30 26.78 -32.74
C GLY A 129 30.74 26.29 -32.78
N PHE A 130 31.08 25.57 -33.85
CA PHE A 130 32.38 25.61 -34.54
C PHE A 130 33.68 25.39 -33.73
N LEU A 131 33.78 24.43 -32.80
CA LEU A 131 35.09 23.86 -32.37
C LEU A 131 34.94 22.39 -31.92
N GLN A 132 34.88 21.51 -32.92
CA GLN A 132 34.94 20.06 -32.83
C GLN A 132 36.45 19.72 -32.90
N PHE A 133 37.09 18.99 -31.97
CA PHE A 133 37.27 17.55 -32.10
C PHE A 133 37.87 16.86 -30.85
N PHE A 134 38.19 17.58 -29.76
CA PHE A 134 38.83 16.97 -28.57
C PHE A 134 38.00 16.99 -27.27
N ALA A 135 36.92 17.78 -27.19
CA ALA A 135 36.07 17.88 -25.98
C ALA A 135 34.83 16.95 -26.02
N LEU A 136 34.63 16.20 -27.10
CA LEU A 136 33.41 15.42 -27.35
C LEU A 136 33.22 14.24 -26.39
N SER A 137 34.30 13.60 -25.93
CA SER A 137 34.17 12.43 -25.03
C SER A 137 33.78 12.78 -23.60
N VAL A 138 34.01 14.04 -23.17
CA VAL A 138 33.81 14.47 -21.77
C VAL A 138 32.50 15.25 -21.59
N TYR A 139 32.07 16.02 -22.61
CA TYR A 139 30.79 16.73 -22.60
C TYR A 139 29.58 15.89 -23.04
N PHE A 140 29.81 14.72 -23.66
CA PHE A 140 28.77 13.73 -23.95
C PHE A 140 28.30 12.96 -22.70
N VAL A 141 28.90 13.22 -21.53
CA VAL A 141 28.29 12.99 -20.21
C VAL A 141 27.16 14.02 -19.99
N LEU A 142 26.26 14.06 -20.96
CA LEU A 142 24.98 14.72 -21.00
C LEU A 142 24.35 14.65 -19.60
N LEU A 143 23.99 15.82 -19.07
CA LEU A 143 23.14 16.01 -17.90
C LEU A 143 21.89 15.12 -18.01
N ILE A 144 21.97 13.88 -17.51
CA ILE A 144 20.81 13.05 -17.21
C ILE A 144 20.20 13.66 -15.97
N VAL A 145 19.15 14.46 -16.14
CA VAL A 145 18.38 15.01 -15.03
C VAL A 145 17.12 14.16 -14.88
N SER A 146 17.06 13.41 -13.79
CA SER A 146 15.84 12.71 -13.36
C SER A 146 14.86 13.71 -12.76
N MET A 147 13.62 13.69 -13.25
CA MET A 147 12.50 14.46 -12.70
C MET A 147 11.42 13.48 -12.25
N PHE A 148 10.91 13.63 -11.04
CA PHE A 148 9.83 12.79 -10.50
C PHE A 148 8.50 13.50 -10.67
N VAL A 149 7.47 12.81 -11.14
CA VAL A 149 6.13 13.37 -11.29
C VAL A 149 5.16 12.58 -10.43
N ASN A 150 4.35 13.29 -9.65
CA ASN A 150 3.23 12.69 -8.95
C ASN A 150 2.06 12.53 -9.94
N ASN A 151 1.60 11.32 -10.18
CA ASN A 151 0.55 11.01 -11.15
C ASN A 151 -0.85 11.44 -10.69
N VAL A 152 -1.04 11.72 -9.40
CA VAL A 152 -2.31 12.21 -8.85
C VAL A 152 -2.38 13.74 -8.92
N THR A 153 -1.32 14.43 -8.46
CA THR A 153 -1.32 15.90 -8.43
C THR A 153 -0.73 16.53 -9.69
N LEU A 154 -0.13 15.73 -10.57
CA LEU A 154 0.59 16.15 -11.79
C LEU A 154 1.75 17.13 -11.52
N LYS A 155 2.27 17.15 -10.28
CA LYS A 155 3.34 18.08 -9.88
C LYS A 155 4.70 17.43 -10.08
N PRO A 156 5.62 18.06 -10.82
CA PRO A 156 6.98 17.58 -10.92
C PRO A 156 7.85 18.04 -9.74
N THR A 157 8.83 17.22 -9.37
CA THR A 157 9.81 17.48 -8.31
C THR A 157 11.18 16.97 -8.74
N SER A 158 12.23 17.73 -8.47
CA SER A 158 13.61 17.32 -8.78
C SER A 158 14.19 16.35 -7.74
N GLN A 159 13.70 16.42 -6.50
CA GLN A 159 14.08 15.53 -5.42
C GLN A 159 13.32 14.21 -5.51
N ARG A 160 13.98 13.10 -5.18
CA ARG A 160 13.33 11.78 -5.07
C ARG A 160 12.28 11.85 -3.94
N PRO A 161 11.02 11.47 -4.21
CA PRO A 161 9.96 11.50 -3.21
C PRO A 161 10.15 10.37 -2.18
N ASP A 162 9.65 10.62 -0.97
CA ASP A 162 9.48 9.56 0.04
C ASP A 162 8.35 8.63 -0.39
N LEU A 163 8.64 7.34 -0.44
CA LEU A 163 7.71 6.33 -0.91
C LEU A 163 7.06 5.61 0.26
N CYS A 164 5.74 5.49 0.22
CA CYS A 164 5.03 4.51 1.02
C CYS A 164 5.25 3.14 0.37
N LEU A 165 5.98 2.26 1.05
CA LEU A 165 6.22 0.90 0.59
C LEU A 165 5.05 -0.03 0.96
N GLY A 166 4.85 -1.06 0.16
CA GLY A 166 3.76 -2.03 0.33
C GLY A 166 2.45 -1.58 -0.32
N GLY A 167 1.36 -2.24 0.03
CA GLY A 167 0.06 -1.98 -0.60
C GLY A 167 -1.10 -2.75 0.01
N LEU A 168 -2.27 -2.58 -0.59
CA LEU A 168 -3.51 -3.26 -0.20
C LEU A 168 -3.77 -4.43 -1.17
N LEU A 169 -3.90 -5.63 -0.63
CA LEU A 169 -4.33 -6.80 -1.40
C LEU A 169 -5.82 -7.06 -1.15
N ALA A 170 -6.67 -6.52 -2.02
CA ALA A 170 -8.14 -6.55 -1.91
C ALA A 170 -8.80 -7.58 -2.86
N ASP A 171 -8.13 -8.71 -3.09
CA ASP A 171 -8.69 -9.81 -3.88
C ASP A 171 -9.96 -10.39 -3.23
N ASP A 172 -10.82 -11.00 -4.04
CA ASP A 172 -11.98 -11.75 -3.56
C ASP A 172 -11.60 -12.84 -2.53
N MET A 173 -12.57 -13.15 -1.65
CA MET A 173 -12.42 -14.24 -0.70
C MET A 173 -12.20 -15.56 -1.45
N GLY A 174 -11.21 -16.35 -1.01
CA GLY A 174 -10.89 -17.64 -1.64
C GLY A 174 -9.78 -17.60 -2.69
N LEU A 175 -9.31 -16.41 -3.13
CA LEU A 175 -8.15 -16.28 -4.03
C LEU A 175 -6.79 -16.56 -3.33
N GLY A 176 -6.82 -16.96 -2.06
CA GLY A 176 -5.63 -17.42 -1.35
C GLY A 176 -4.65 -16.30 -0.98
N LYS A 177 -5.18 -15.12 -0.61
CA LYS A 177 -4.39 -13.97 -0.11
C LYS A 177 -3.34 -14.36 0.93
N SER A 178 -3.72 -15.20 1.91
CA SER A 178 -2.80 -15.68 2.95
C SER A 178 -1.60 -16.45 2.36
N LEU A 179 -1.82 -17.32 1.37
CA LEU A 179 -0.75 -18.03 0.69
C LEU A 179 0.15 -17.05 -0.08
N THR A 180 -0.43 -16.06 -0.76
CA THR A 180 0.34 -15.05 -1.47
C THR A 180 1.19 -14.20 -0.51
N THR A 181 0.65 -13.83 0.65
CA THR A 181 1.40 -13.12 1.71
C THR A 181 2.54 -13.97 2.25
N LEU A 182 2.30 -15.26 2.53
CA LEU A 182 3.36 -16.18 2.96
C LEU A 182 4.45 -16.34 1.89
N ALA A 183 4.06 -16.36 0.61
CA ALA A 183 5.02 -16.43 -0.48
C ALA A 183 5.95 -15.22 -0.56
N LEU A 184 5.41 -14.02 -0.31
CA LEU A 184 6.18 -12.78 -0.21
C LEU A 184 7.20 -12.85 0.94
N ILE A 185 6.75 -13.29 2.12
CA ILE A 185 7.60 -13.44 3.31
C ILE A 185 8.71 -14.48 3.06
N ALA A 186 8.37 -15.63 2.46
CA ALA A 186 9.35 -16.66 2.14
C ALA A 186 10.41 -16.15 1.14
N GLY A 187 9.99 -15.32 0.17
CA GLY A 187 10.87 -14.66 -0.79
C GLY A 187 11.86 -13.69 -0.15
N SER A 188 11.39 -12.84 0.77
CA SER A 188 12.27 -11.88 1.46
C SER A 188 13.28 -12.57 2.39
N LEU A 189 12.93 -13.73 2.95
CA LEU A 189 13.84 -14.57 3.75
C LEU A 189 14.90 -15.32 2.94
N SER A 190 14.80 -15.38 1.60
CA SER A 190 15.80 -16.07 0.74
C SER A 190 16.86 -15.14 0.16
N ASP A 191 16.62 -13.83 0.09
CA ASP A 191 17.54 -12.85 -0.51
C ASP A 191 18.73 -12.46 0.41
N ASP A 192 18.83 -13.05 1.60
CA ASP A 192 19.77 -12.72 2.67
C ASP A 192 21.24 -13.15 2.43
N SER A 193 21.63 -13.32 1.16
CA SER A 193 23.01 -13.61 0.75
C SER A 193 23.99 -12.46 0.96
N SER A 194 23.50 -11.25 1.31
CA SER A 194 24.33 -10.13 1.74
C SER A 194 24.33 -10.02 3.26
N ASN A 195 25.51 -10.23 3.85
CA ASN A 195 25.81 -10.45 5.28
C ASN A 195 25.55 -9.23 6.21
N THR A 196 24.53 -8.42 5.93
CA THR A 196 24.24 -7.16 6.62
C THR A 196 22.75 -6.89 6.65
N ARG A 197 22.00 -7.61 7.50
CA ARG A 197 20.95 -7.05 8.36
C ARG A 197 20.47 -8.09 9.36
N ARG A 198 20.20 -7.60 10.57
CA ARG A 198 19.67 -8.32 11.73
C ARG A 198 18.38 -9.03 11.32
N GLY A 199 18.16 -10.23 11.87
CA GLY A 199 16.98 -11.07 11.62
C GLY A 199 15.70 -10.24 11.45
N LEU A 200 15.22 -10.17 10.21
CA LEU A 200 14.00 -9.48 9.86
C LEU A 200 12.83 -10.38 10.28
N SER A 201 12.07 -9.93 11.28
CA SER A 201 10.83 -10.58 11.69
C SER A 201 9.63 -9.91 11.03
N THR A 202 8.79 -10.68 10.34
CA THR A 202 7.49 -10.19 9.85
C THR A 202 6.40 -10.46 10.88
N ILE A 203 5.60 -9.46 11.21
CA ILE A 203 4.45 -9.59 12.12
C ILE A 203 3.17 -9.69 11.29
N ILE A 204 2.36 -10.72 11.56
CA ILE A 204 1.02 -10.88 10.99
C ILE A 204 0.02 -10.64 12.11
N VAL A 205 -0.81 -9.60 11.96
CA VAL A 205 -1.91 -9.30 12.88
C VAL A 205 -3.20 -9.83 12.25
N ALA A 206 -3.90 -10.69 12.97
CA ALA A 206 -5.14 -11.30 12.49
C ALA A 206 -6.13 -11.50 13.65
N PRO A 207 -7.45 -11.56 13.38
CA PRO A 207 -8.45 -11.90 14.39
C PRO A 207 -8.15 -13.25 15.07
N LEU A 208 -8.46 -13.35 16.36
CA LEU A 208 -8.20 -14.55 17.18
C LEU A 208 -8.73 -15.84 16.54
N SER A 209 -9.92 -15.78 15.96
CA SER A 209 -10.56 -16.91 15.26
C SER A 209 -9.79 -17.40 14.03
N THR A 210 -8.94 -16.55 13.43
CA THR A 210 -8.18 -16.88 12.21
C THR A 210 -6.74 -17.33 12.48
N LEU A 211 -6.23 -17.16 13.71
CA LEU A 211 -4.87 -17.57 14.06
C LEU A 211 -4.59 -19.05 13.80
N PRO A 212 -5.49 -20.01 14.13
CA PRO A 212 -5.24 -21.42 13.85
C PRO A 212 -5.10 -21.70 12.35
N ASN A 213 -5.85 -20.98 11.52
CA ASN A 213 -5.75 -21.10 10.06
C ASN A 213 -4.40 -20.58 9.54
N TRP A 214 -3.92 -19.45 10.06
CA TRP A 214 -2.58 -18.93 9.74
C TRP A 214 -1.48 -19.90 10.15
N GLU A 215 -1.55 -20.46 11.36
CA GLU A 215 -0.56 -21.43 11.85
C GLU A 215 -0.52 -22.69 10.96
N ASN A 216 -1.68 -23.23 10.60
CA ASN A 216 -1.77 -24.39 9.71
C ASN A 216 -1.21 -24.10 8.31
N GLN A 217 -1.45 -22.91 7.77
CA GLN A 217 -0.90 -22.52 6.47
C GLN A 217 0.62 -22.37 6.53
N ILE A 218 1.16 -21.74 7.58
CA ILE A 218 2.61 -21.63 7.78
C ILE A 218 3.25 -23.02 7.86
N ARG A 219 2.68 -23.95 8.64
CA ARG A 219 3.20 -25.32 8.77
C ARG A 219 3.13 -26.13 7.48
N LYS A 220 2.16 -25.84 6.61
CA LYS A 220 1.95 -26.56 5.36
C LYS A 220 2.82 -26.05 4.22
N TYR A 221 3.07 -24.73 4.20
CA TYR A 221 3.66 -24.03 3.06
C TYR A 221 5.02 -23.40 3.34
N GLY A 222 5.40 -23.22 4.61
CA GLY A 222 6.72 -22.76 5.04
C GLY A 222 7.65 -23.91 5.38
#